data_AF-A0A3B9H2F0-F1
#
_entry.id   AF-A0A3B9H2F0-F1
#
_cell.length_a   1.000
_cell.length_b   1.000
_cell.length_c   1.000
_cell.angle_alpha   90.00
_cell.angle_beta   90.00
_cell.angle_gamma   90.00
#
_symmetry.space_group_name_H-M   'P 1'
#
loop_
_entity.id
_entity.type
_entity.pdbx_description
1 polymer ?
#
loop_
_entity_poly.entity_id
_entity_poly.type
_entity_poly.pdbx_seq_one_letter_code
_entity_poly.pdbx_strand_id
1 'polypeptide(L)'
;GAVLTVDSLRDQRELGFVSRAPRWAIAHKFPAEKATTELLGIDIQVGRTGSLTPVARLQPVTVGGVVVSNATLHNEDEIARLGVKPGDTVEVQRAGDVIPQVLRVVKDGGGALWTMPHQCPICGSDAVREIDAKGEEDVRRRCTGGLVCPAQAVERLKHFVSRKALDIDGLGAKQIQLFHEKGVLKGPQDIFRLAEAIEAAGLPPLEEWDGFGKVSARKLFDAIDAHRTVPFARFLNGLGIRHVGQTTSQLFARTFLAWDAFWTTVVSAAEEGEGSEAWEALAGIDGIGATAVNALCDFEREAHNREMLAALLSELTIEDEAKAASDSPVAGKTIVFTGTLERMTRDEAKARAGALGAKVSGSVSKKTDLIVAGPGAGSKLKKAAELGIQTMTEDEWFDLIGGA
;
A
#
# COMPACT_ATOMS: atom_id res chain seq x y z
N GLY A 1 17.17 6.74 24.01
CA GLY A 1 16.49 8.02 23.79
C GLY A 1 15.49 8.20 24.91
N ALA A 2 14.47 9.02 24.69
CA ALA A 2 13.34 9.20 25.59
C ALA A 2 12.05 9.28 24.76
N VAL A 3 10.90 9.01 25.37
CA VAL A 3 9.59 9.30 24.76
C VAL A 3 9.04 10.54 25.43
N LEU A 4 8.71 11.55 24.64
CA LEU A 4 8.08 12.78 25.10
C LEU A 4 6.57 12.63 24.82
N THR A 5 5.76 12.74 25.87
CA THR A 5 4.30 12.57 25.79
C THR A 5 3.59 13.79 26.37
N VAL A 6 2.48 14.20 25.75
CA VAL A 6 1.55 15.17 26.35
C VAL A 6 0.94 14.53 27.60
N ASP A 7 1.04 15.21 28.74
CA ASP A 7 0.63 14.64 30.05
C ASP A 7 -0.90 14.56 30.21
N SER A 8 -1.64 15.52 29.65
CA SER A 8 -3.10 15.59 29.71
C SER A 8 -3.77 14.48 28.89
N LEU A 9 -4.49 13.57 29.54
CA LEU A 9 -5.30 12.54 28.86
C LEU A 9 -6.43 13.12 28.00
N ARG A 10 -6.95 14.32 28.35
CA ARG A 10 -7.95 15.02 27.54
C ARG A 10 -7.33 15.40 26.19
N ASP A 11 -6.15 16.02 26.22
CA ASP A 11 -5.48 16.52 25.04
C ASP A 11 -5.00 15.34 24.17
N GLN A 12 -4.61 14.21 24.78
CA GLN A 12 -4.31 12.99 24.03
C GLN A 12 -5.52 12.49 23.22
N ARG A 13 -6.73 12.51 23.81
CA ARG A 13 -7.97 12.12 23.10
C ARG A 13 -8.29 13.06 21.95
N GLU A 14 -8.09 14.36 22.16
CA GLU A 14 -8.34 15.39 21.15
C GLU A 14 -7.32 15.34 20.00
N LEU A 15 -6.03 15.18 20.32
CA LEU A 15 -4.96 15.05 19.33
C LEU A 15 -5.08 13.77 18.51
N GLY A 16 -5.49 12.67 19.13
CA GLY A 16 -5.76 11.40 18.46
C GLY A 16 -4.52 10.75 17.83
N PHE A 17 -4.73 10.02 16.74
CA PHE A 17 -3.73 9.17 16.09
C PHE A 17 -3.66 9.43 14.59
N VAL A 18 -2.45 9.31 14.03
CA VAL A 18 -2.28 9.02 12.60
C VAL A 18 -2.19 7.51 12.38
N SER A 19 -2.21 7.07 11.13
CA SER A 19 -2.30 5.64 10.75
C SER A 19 -1.31 4.69 11.44
N ARG A 20 -0.16 5.18 11.93
CA ARG A 20 0.90 4.36 12.54
C ARG A 20 1.42 4.88 13.88
N ALA A 21 0.95 6.02 14.36
CA ALA A 21 1.52 6.67 15.55
C ALA A 21 0.53 7.64 16.22
N PRO A 22 0.59 7.81 17.55
CA PRO A 22 -0.12 8.89 18.23
C PRO A 22 0.39 10.27 17.82
N ARG A 23 -0.49 11.28 17.80
CA ARG A 23 -0.08 12.70 17.57
C ARG A 23 0.46 13.36 18.82
N TRP A 24 0.20 12.79 19.99
CA TRP A 24 0.52 13.33 21.31
C TRP A 24 1.81 12.76 21.93
N ALA A 25 2.54 11.89 21.21
CA ALA A 25 3.81 11.34 21.68
C ALA A 25 4.86 11.28 20.56
N ILE A 26 6.12 11.53 20.91
CA ILE A 26 7.26 11.41 20.01
C ILE A 26 8.43 10.71 20.69
N ALA A 27 9.06 9.78 19.96
CA ALA A 27 10.28 9.13 20.41
C ALA A 27 11.51 9.99 20.05
N HIS A 28 12.11 10.64 21.04
CA HIS A 28 13.38 11.33 20.90
C HIS A 28 14.54 10.32 20.98
N LYS A 29 15.05 9.89 19.83
CA LYS A 29 16.11 8.87 19.73
C LYS A 29 17.48 9.46 20.11
N PHE A 30 18.38 8.63 20.64
CA PHE A 30 19.79 9.04 20.80
C PHE A 30 20.42 9.29 19.43
N PRO A 31 21.52 10.06 19.34
CA PRO A 31 22.31 10.17 18.12
C PRO A 31 22.63 8.77 17.58
N ALA A 32 22.31 8.55 16.32
CA ALA A 32 22.52 7.25 15.70
C ALA A 32 24.01 7.01 15.48
N GLU A 33 24.47 5.82 15.87
CA GLU A 33 25.86 5.41 15.71
C GLU A 33 26.27 5.41 14.23
N LYS A 34 27.49 5.87 13.99
CA LYS A 34 28.10 5.98 12.68
C LYS A 34 29.36 5.15 12.65
N ALA A 35 29.66 4.56 11.50
CA ALA A 35 30.97 3.99 11.24
C ALA A 35 31.40 4.34 9.82
N THR A 36 32.69 4.16 9.57
CA THR A 36 33.30 4.35 8.26
C THR A 36 33.72 2.99 7.71
N THR A 37 33.40 2.72 6.45
CA THR A 37 33.76 1.46 5.80
C THR A 37 33.95 1.65 4.29
N GLU A 38 34.52 0.66 3.63
CA GLU A 38 34.71 0.65 2.18
C GLU A 38 33.43 0.23 1.45
N LEU A 39 33.09 0.94 0.38
CA LEU A 39 32.03 0.57 -0.55
C LEU A 39 32.59 -0.37 -1.61
N LEU A 40 32.26 -1.65 -1.53
CA LEU A 40 32.75 -2.69 -2.44
C LEU A 40 32.02 -2.68 -3.79
N GLY A 41 30.74 -2.31 -3.80
CA GLY A 41 29.91 -2.37 -4.99
C GLY A 41 28.53 -1.75 -4.79
N ILE A 42 27.78 -1.59 -5.87
CA ILE A 42 26.39 -1.12 -5.83
C ILE A 42 25.55 -2.11 -6.63
N ASP A 43 24.64 -2.80 -5.93
CA ASP A 43 23.68 -3.70 -6.54
C ASP A 43 22.35 -2.98 -6.75
N ILE A 44 21.60 -3.41 -7.77
CA ILE A 44 20.26 -2.90 -8.03
C ILE A 44 19.24 -3.95 -7.63
N GLN A 45 18.38 -3.60 -6.68
CA GLN A 45 17.20 -4.38 -6.34
C GLN A 45 16.00 -3.86 -7.13
N VAL A 46 15.31 -4.76 -7.84
CA VAL A 46 14.07 -4.45 -8.54
C VAL A 46 12.91 -4.79 -7.62
N GLY A 47 12.19 -3.77 -7.14
CA GLY A 47 11.03 -3.96 -6.27
C GLY A 47 9.77 -4.38 -7.03
N ARG A 48 8.72 -4.68 -6.27
CA ARG A 48 7.38 -5.09 -6.77
C ARG A 48 6.83 -4.22 -7.91
N THR A 49 6.96 -2.91 -7.81
CA THR A 49 6.45 -1.94 -8.79
C THR A 49 7.51 -1.54 -9.82
N GLY A 50 8.50 -2.40 -10.04
CA GLY A 50 9.62 -2.16 -10.96
C GLY A 50 10.65 -1.15 -10.45
N SER A 51 10.50 -0.57 -9.25
CA SER A 51 11.48 0.40 -8.70
C SER A 51 12.88 -0.18 -8.67
N LEU A 52 13.83 0.44 -9.39
CA LEU A 52 15.25 0.12 -9.26
C LEU A 52 15.78 0.86 -8.02
N THR A 53 16.17 0.09 -7.00
CA THR A 53 16.68 0.62 -5.73
C THR A 53 18.14 0.25 -5.61
N PRO A 54 19.06 1.24 -5.60
CA PRO A 54 20.47 0.96 -5.43
C PRO A 54 20.81 0.65 -3.97
N VAL A 55 21.60 -0.41 -3.78
CA VAL A 55 22.03 -0.90 -2.48
C VAL A 55 23.55 -1.00 -2.47
N ALA A 56 24.17 -0.26 -1.57
CA ALA A 56 25.61 -0.33 -1.31
C ALA A 56 25.98 -1.68 -0.70
N ARG A 57 26.96 -2.36 -1.29
CA ARG A 57 27.66 -3.51 -0.73
C ARG A 57 28.90 -3.02 -0.01
N LEU A 58 28.96 -3.23 1.29
CA LEU A 58 29.98 -2.66 2.16
C LEU A 58 30.93 -3.74 2.65
N GLN A 59 32.19 -3.37 2.85
CA GLN A 59 33.08 -4.14 3.70
C GLN A 59 32.42 -4.26 5.08
N PRO A 60 32.24 -5.48 5.63
CA PRO A 60 31.51 -5.66 6.88
C PRO A 60 32.06 -4.77 8.01
N VAL A 61 31.18 -3.96 8.60
CA VAL A 61 31.53 -3.01 9.67
C VAL A 61 30.50 -3.08 10.78
N THR A 62 30.93 -2.90 12.04
CA THR A 62 30.01 -2.89 13.18
C THR A 62 29.45 -1.49 13.41
N VAL A 63 28.11 -1.36 13.45
CA VAL A 63 27.39 -0.10 13.74
C VAL A 63 26.25 -0.41 14.72
N GLY A 64 26.26 0.16 15.92
CA GLY A 64 25.21 -0.11 16.91
C GLY A 64 25.18 -1.57 17.35
N GLY A 65 26.36 -2.18 17.51
CA GLY A 65 26.50 -3.59 17.93
C GLY A 65 26.10 -4.65 16.89
N VAL A 66 25.76 -4.26 15.66
CA VAL A 66 25.40 -5.18 14.57
C VAL A 66 26.35 -5.02 13.39
N VAL A 67 26.72 -6.14 12.77
CA VAL A 67 27.53 -6.15 11.55
C VAL A 67 26.66 -5.72 10.36
N VAL A 68 27.03 -4.63 9.73
CA VAL A 68 26.40 -4.07 8.54
C VAL A 68 27.27 -4.37 7.33
N SER A 69 26.70 -5.04 6.33
CA SER A 69 27.31 -5.30 5.02
C SER A 69 26.53 -4.66 3.86
N ASN A 70 25.38 -4.07 4.15
CA ASN A 70 24.51 -3.44 3.15
C ASN A 70 23.93 -2.13 3.67
N ALA A 71 23.85 -1.13 2.81
CA ALA A 71 23.17 0.13 3.10
C ALA A 71 22.36 0.62 1.90
N THR A 72 21.25 1.32 2.15
CA THR A 72 20.50 1.94 1.07
C THR A 72 21.21 3.18 0.54
N LEU A 73 21.13 3.38 -0.77
CA LEU A 73 21.51 4.61 -1.48
C LEU A 73 20.28 5.40 -1.96
N HIS A 74 19.08 5.00 -1.52
CA HIS A 74 17.77 5.59 -1.84
C HIS A 74 17.37 5.54 -3.32
N ASN A 75 18.05 6.27 -4.20
CA ASN A 75 17.73 6.45 -5.62
C ASN A 75 18.94 7.01 -6.40
N GLU A 76 18.80 7.20 -7.73
CA GLU A 76 19.90 7.68 -8.57
C GLU A 76 20.28 9.15 -8.31
N ASP A 77 19.34 10.01 -7.91
CA ASP A 77 19.64 11.42 -7.57
C ASP A 77 20.50 11.52 -6.31
N GLU A 78 20.22 10.68 -5.31
CA GLU A 78 20.99 10.63 -4.08
C GLU A 78 22.42 10.13 -4.33
N ILE A 79 22.60 9.16 -5.23
CA ILE A 79 23.95 8.72 -5.64
C ILE A 79 24.70 9.86 -6.33
N ALA A 80 24.04 10.57 -7.25
CA ALA A 80 24.62 11.72 -7.93
C ALA A 80 24.98 12.84 -6.94
N ARG A 81 24.10 13.13 -5.97
CA ARG A 81 24.32 14.13 -4.91
C ARG A 81 25.51 13.77 -4.02
N LEU A 82 25.64 12.48 -3.66
CA LEU A 82 26.75 11.98 -2.83
C LEU A 82 28.05 11.85 -3.63
N GLY A 83 27.98 11.70 -4.96
CA GLY A 83 29.13 11.38 -5.81
C GLY A 83 29.73 10.01 -5.50
N VAL A 84 28.94 9.12 -4.90
CA VAL A 84 29.42 7.85 -4.32
C VAL A 84 29.63 6.79 -5.40
N LYS A 85 30.73 6.05 -5.30
CA LYS A 85 31.11 5.00 -6.26
C LYS A 85 31.88 3.86 -5.57
N PRO A 86 31.87 2.64 -6.13
CA PRO A 86 32.68 1.54 -5.63
C PRO A 86 34.16 1.92 -5.46
N GLY A 87 34.78 1.49 -4.36
CA GLY A 87 36.12 1.88 -3.92
C GLY A 87 36.14 3.05 -2.93
N ASP A 88 35.06 3.83 -2.84
CA ASP A 88 34.98 4.93 -1.87
C ASP A 88 34.98 4.42 -0.42
N THR A 89 35.57 5.21 0.47
CA THR A 89 35.34 5.04 1.90
C THR A 89 34.17 5.92 2.32
N VAL A 90 33.11 5.31 2.83
CA VAL A 90 31.82 5.95 3.13
C VAL A 90 31.52 5.97 4.63
N GLU A 91 30.87 7.04 5.08
CA GLU A 91 30.28 7.11 6.42
C GLU A 91 28.85 6.53 6.34
N VAL A 92 28.62 5.48 7.12
CA VAL A 92 27.32 4.82 7.22
C VAL A 92 26.70 5.05 8.58
N GLN A 93 25.38 5.15 8.61
CA GLN A 93 24.62 5.32 9.83
C GLN A 93 23.49 4.32 9.89
N ARG A 94 23.24 3.82 11.10
CA ARG A 94 22.08 3.01 11.41
C ARG A 94 21.12 3.79 12.29
N ALA A 95 20.00 4.23 11.73
CA ALA A 95 19.00 5.01 12.47
C ALA A 95 18.06 4.09 13.27
N GLY A 96 18.45 3.70 14.48
CA GLY A 96 17.70 2.75 15.33
C GLY A 96 17.80 1.31 14.81
N ASP A 97 16.79 0.47 14.99
CA ASP A 97 16.78 -0.92 14.48
C ASP A 97 16.42 -1.06 12.99
N VAL A 98 16.71 -0.02 12.19
CA VAL A 98 16.25 0.13 10.80
C VAL A 98 17.39 -0.06 9.80
N ILE A 99 17.04 -0.17 8.52
CA ILE A 99 17.92 -0.28 7.34
C ILE A 99 19.05 0.77 7.40
N PRO A 100 20.33 0.36 7.35
CA PRO A 100 21.47 1.28 7.29
C PRO A 100 21.47 2.13 6.03
N GLN A 101 22.02 3.34 6.10
CA GLN A 101 22.15 4.26 4.97
C GLN A 101 23.55 4.86 4.87
N VAL A 102 23.98 5.19 3.65
CA VAL A 102 25.21 5.97 3.40
C VAL A 102 24.89 7.45 3.59
N LEU A 103 25.73 8.16 4.36
CA LEU A 103 25.55 9.59 4.62
C LEU A 103 26.40 10.47 3.70
N ARG A 104 27.65 10.07 3.46
CA ARG A 104 28.64 10.82 2.67
C ARG A 104 29.86 9.97 2.34
N VAL A 105 30.56 10.37 1.29
CA VAL A 105 31.93 9.91 1.00
C VAL A 105 32.90 10.63 1.94
N VAL A 106 33.75 9.86 2.62
CA VAL A 106 34.80 10.37 3.51
C VAL A 106 36.14 10.43 2.78
N LYS A 107 36.40 9.46 1.90
CA LYS A 107 37.59 9.41 1.06
C LYS A 107 37.22 8.84 -0.31
N ASP A 108 37.64 9.56 -1.34
CA ASP A 108 37.48 9.16 -2.74
C ASP A 108 38.38 7.95 -3.06
N GLY A 109 37.78 6.89 -3.60
CA GLY A 109 38.48 5.69 -4.07
C GLY A 109 39.12 5.81 -5.46
N GLY A 110 38.81 6.88 -6.19
CA GLY A 110 39.17 7.06 -7.60
C GLY A 110 38.25 6.31 -8.57
N GLY A 111 38.40 6.56 -9.87
CA GLY A 111 37.62 5.92 -10.92
C GLY A 111 36.42 6.72 -11.43
N ALA A 112 35.63 6.11 -12.31
CA ALA A 112 34.47 6.75 -12.92
C ALA A 112 33.29 6.83 -11.94
N LEU A 113 32.47 7.87 -12.06
CA LEU A 113 31.21 7.97 -11.34
C LEU A 113 30.30 6.79 -11.71
N TRP A 114 29.61 6.27 -10.71
CA TRP A 114 28.61 5.24 -10.93
C TRP A 114 27.34 5.86 -11.51
N THR A 115 26.73 5.21 -12.50
CA THR A 115 25.49 5.66 -13.14
C THR A 115 24.43 4.57 -13.06
N MET A 116 23.18 4.97 -12.87
CA MET A 116 22.06 4.03 -12.84
C MET A 116 21.85 3.42 -14.23
N PRO A 117 21.66 2.09 -14.36
CA PRO A 117 21.41 1.48 -15.65
C PRO A 117 20.05 1.90 -16.22
N HIS A 118 20.04 2.14 -17.53
CA HIS A 118 18.82 2.43 -18.31
C HIS A 118 18.07 1.15 -18.74
N GLN A 119 18.61 -0.02 -18.41
CA GLN A 119 17.96 -1.31 -18.59
C GLN A 119 17.90 -2.05 -17.26
N CYS A 120 16.82 -2.79 -17.06
CA CYS A 120 16.62 -3.61 -15.88
C CYS A 120 17.69 -4.72 -15.85
N PRO A 121 18.49 -4.83 -14.78
CA PRO A 121 19.55 -5.85 -14.71
C PRO A 121 19.03 -7.27 -14.54
N ILE A 122 17.72 -7.44 -14.31
CA ILE A 122 17.08 -8.75 -14.12
C ILE A 122 16.43 -9.26 -15.41
N CYS A 123 15.71 -8.42 -16.15
CA CYS A 123 14.96 -8.86 -17.33
C CYS A 123 15.36 -8.17 -18.63
N GLY A 124 16.33 -7.24 -18.60
CA GLY A 124 16.80 -6.51 -19.78
C GLY A 124 15.83 -5.45 -20.34
N SER A 125 14.58 -5.40 -19.87
CA SER A 125 13.60 -4.38 -20.27
C SER A 125 14.08 -2.97 -19.93
N ASP A 126 13.58 -1.97 -20.65
CA ASP A 126 13.93 -0.58 -20.38
C ASP A 126 13.61 -0.18 -18.94
N ALA A 127 14.45 0.70 -18.39
CA ALA A 127 14.29 1.27 -17.07
C ALA A 127 14.15 2.78 -17.21
N VAL A 128 12.93 3.29 -16.99
CA VAL A 128 12.55 4.67 -17.28
C VAL A 128 12.13 5.43 -16.02
N ARG A 129 12.28 6.75 -16.04
CA ARG A 129 11.60 7.61 -15.08
C ARG A 129 10.27 8.01 -15.69
N GLU A 130 9.19 7.77 -14.96
CA GLU A 130 7.88 8.22 -15.41
C GLU A 130 7.80 9.73 -15.25
N ILE A 131 7.12 10.39 -16.18
CA ILE A 131 6.85 11.82 -16.12
C ILE A 131 5.43 11.98 -15.60
N ASP A 132 5.27 12.75 -14.52
CA ASP A 132 3.96 13.02 -13.96
C ASP A 132 3.15 14.00 -14.85
N ALA A 133 1.89 14.23 -14.48
CA ALA A 133 1.01 15.13 -15.24
C ALA A 133 1.49 16.60 -15.27
N LYS A 134 2.46 16.97 -14.42
CA LYS A 134 3.06 18.30 -14.37
C LYS A 134 4.35 18.39 -15.20
N GLY A 135 4.80 17.28 -15.80
CA GLY A 135 6.05 17.22 -16.55
C GLY A 135 7.28 16.95 -15.69
N GLU A 136 7.10 16.60 -14.41
CA GLU A 136 8.20 16.29 -13.49
C GLU A 136 8.53 14.80 -13.52
N GLU A 137 9.82 14.46 -13.59
CA GLU A 137 10.26 13.06 -13.53
C GLU A 137 10.12 12.48 -12.12
N ASP A 138 9.61 11.25 -12.01
CA ASP A 138 9.69 10.46 -10.78
C ASP A 138 11.17 10.28 -10.40
N VAL A 139 11.49 10.58 -9.14
CA VAL A 139 12.79 10.35 -8.51
C VAL A 139 13.27 8.91 -8.73
N ARG A 140 12.34 7.96 -8.82
CA ARG A 140 12.63 6.54 -8.99
C ARG A 140 12.55 6.10 -10.45
N ARG A 141 13.65 5.57 -10.97
CA ARG A 141 13.68 4.79 -12.21
C ARG A 141 13.01 3.43 -12.01
N ARG A 142 12.25 2.98 -13.01
CA ARG A 142 11.44 1.75 -12.95
C ARG A 142 11.63 0.88 -14.18
N CYS A 143 11.75 -0.41 -13.95
CA CYS A 143 11.66 -1.44 -14.96
C CYS A 143 10.26 -1.47 -15.59
N THR A 144 10.20 -1.29 -16.91
CA THR A 144 8.96 -1.37 -17.71
C THR A 144 8.53 -2.80 -18.00
N GLY A 145 9.37 -3.79 -17.65
CA GLY A 145 9.13 -5.20 -17.91
C GLY A 145 7.94 -5.82 -17.17
N GLY A 146 7.23 -5.07 -16.31
CA GLY A 146 5.94 -5.46 -15.71
C GLY A 146 5.76 -6.96 -15.42
N LEU A 147 5.05 -7.66 -16.32
CA LEU A 147 4.75 -9.09 -16.24
C LEU A 147 5.91 -10.01 -16.63
N VAL A 148 6.77 -9.59 -17.56
CA VAL A 148 7.92 -10.39 -18.02
C VAL A 148 9.11 -10.31 -17.06
N CYS A 149 9.10 -9.37 -16.11
CA CYS A 149 10.16 -9.23 -15.13
C CYS A 149 9.99 -10.23 -13.97
N PRO A 150 10.87 -11.24 -13.83
CA PRO A 150 10.72 -12.25 -12.78
C PRO A 150 10.91 -11.66 -11.38
N ALA A 151 11.76 -10.63 -11.22
CA ALA A 151 11.88 -9.93 -9.94
C ALA A 151 10.56 -9.27 -9.53
N GLN A 152 9.85 -8.62 -10.46
CA GLN A 152 8.57 -8.02 -10.14
C GLN A 152 7.51 -9.09 -9.82
N ALA A 153 7.50 -10.22 -10.55
CA ALA A 153 6.61 -11.33 -10.28
C ALA A 153 6.82 -11.89 -8.85
N VAL A 154 8.07 -12.20 -8.49
CA VAL A 154 8.45 -12.69 -7.15
C VAL A 154 8.10 -11.68 -6.06
N GLU A 155 8.39 -10.39 -6.25
CA GLU A 155 8.08 -9.37 -5.25
C GLU A 155 6.56 -9.09 -5.11
N ARG A 156 5.78 -9.26 -6.19
CA ARG A 156 4.30 -9.23 -6.12
C ARG A 156 3.78 -10.39 -5.28
N LEU A 157 4.28 -11.59 -5.51
CA LEU A 157 3.91 -12.78 -4.74
C LEU A 157 4.30 -12.66 -3.26
N LYS A 158 5.52 -12.17 -2.96
CA LYS A 158 5.95 -11.89 -1.58
C LYS A 158 5.04 -10.89 -0.87
N HIS A 159 4.60 -9.85 -1.58
CA HIS A 159 3.65 -8.89 -1.02
C HIS A 159 2.28 -9.53 -0.77
N PHE A 160 1.77 -10.32 -1.71
CA PHE A 160 0.48 -10.99 -1.60
C PHE A 160 0.38 -11.87 -0.36
N VAL A 161 1.45 -12.60 -0.02
CA VAL A 161 1.50 -13.48 1.17
C VAL A 161 1.93 -12.77 2.45
N SER A 162 2.26 -11.48 2.38
CA SER A 162 2.80 -10.75 3.52
C SER A 162 1.79 -10.59 4.67
N ARG A 163 2.30 -10.29 5.87
CA ARG A 163 1.49 -10.02 7.07
C ARG A 163 0.44 -8.91 6.91
N LYS A 164 0.58 -8.02 5.92
CA LYS A 164 -0.40 -6.95 5.67
C LYS A 164 -1.40 -7.30 4.56
N ALA A 165 -1.17 -8.41 3.86
CA ALA A 165 -1.99 -8.93 2.78
C ALA A 165 -2.64 -10.24 3.25
N LEU A 166 -2.28 -11.43 2.76
CA LEU A 166 -2.97 -12.65 3.18
C LEU A 166 -2.45 -13.30 4.48
N ASP A 167 -1.26 -12.93 4.98
CA ASP A 167 -0.65 -13.53 6.19
C ASP A 167 -0.42 -15.04 6.14
N ILE A 168 0.02 -15.57 4.99
CA ILE A 168 0.21 -17.02 4.87
C ILE A 168 1.52 -17.43 5.54
N ASP A 169 1.40 -17.93 6.77
CA ASP A 169 2.53 -18.43 7.56
C ASP A 169 3.28 -19.55 6.84
N GLY A 170 4.60 -19.51 6.90
CA GLY A 170 5.48 -20.48 6.23
C GLY A 170 5.76 -20.18 4.75
N LEU A 171 4.98 -19.33 4.09
CA LEU A 171 5.19 -18.93 2.69
C LEU A 171 6.04 -17.65 2.60
N GLY A 172 7.30 -17.77 3.00
CA GLY A 172 8.25 -16.65 3.05
C GLY A 172 8.96 -16.34 1.71
N ALA A 173 9.83 -15.33 1.74
CA ALA A 173 10.57 -14.87 0.56
C ALA A 173 11.40 -15.98 -0.13
N LYS A 174 11.99 -16.90 0.65
CA LYS A 174 12.77 -18.02 0.11
C LYS A 174 11.88 -19.04 -0.61
N GLN A 175 10.71 -19.32 -0.05
CA GLN A 175 9.74 -20.29 -0.55
C GLN A 175 9.09 -19.78 -1.84
N ILE A 176 8.65 -18.52 -1.85
CA ILE A 176 8.14 -17.87 -3.07
C ILE A 176 9.18 -17.93 -4.19
N GLN A 177 10.44 -17.61 -3.88
CA GLN A 177 11.51 -17.64 -4.87
C GLN A 177 11.75 -19.06 -5.39
N LEU A 178 11.84 -20.05 -4.49
CA LEU A 178 12.00 -21.47 -4.86
C LEU A 178 10.87 -21.96 -5.76
N PHE A 179 9.61 -21.71 -5.39
CA PHE A 179 8.45 -22.17 -6.17
C PHE A 179 8.36 -21.49 -7.53
N HIS A 180 8.70 -20.20 -7.60
CA HIS A 180 8.78 -19.48 -8.85
C HIS A 180 9.91 -20.01 -9.75
N GLU A 181 11.10 -20.26 -9.21
CA GLU A 181 12.23 -20.84 -9.94
C GLU A 181 11.93 -22.26 -10.46
N LYS A 182 11.13 -23.04 -9.72
CA LYS A 182 10.65 -24.35 -10.14
C LYS A 182 9.48 -24.29 -11.14
N GLY A 183 8.98 -23.09 -11.44
CA GLY A 183 7.90 -22.87 -12.42
C GLY A 183 6.50 -23.29 -11.94
N VAL A 184 6.34 -23.66 -10.67
CA VAL A 184 5.06 -24.09 -10.08
C VAL A 184 4.26 -22.92 -9.49
N LEU A 185 4.85 -21.73 -9.46
CA LEU A 185 4.22 -20.52 -8.94
C LEU A 185 4.50 -19.32 -9.86
N LYS A 186 3.51 -18.94 -10.68
CA LYS A 186 3.60 -17.84 -11.66
C LYS A 186 2.72 -16.66 -11.27
N GLY A 187 1.57 -16.93 -10.67
CA GLY A 187 0.61 -15.94 -10.17
C GLY A 187 0.11 -16.26 -8.75
N PRO A 188 -0.61 -15.31 -8.11
CA PRO A 188 -1.12 -15.52 -6.75
C PRO A 188 -2.13 -16.68 -6.66
N GLN A 189 -2.91 -16.95 -7.70
CA GLN A 189 -3.85 -18.07 -7.76
C GLN A 189 -3.15 -19.43 -7.66
N ASP A 190 -1.91 -19.52 -8.14
CA ASP A 190 -1.14 -20.76 -8.13
C ASP A 190 -0.73 -21.16 -6.69
N ILE A 191 -0.76 -20.22 -5.74
CA ILE A 191 -0.51 -20.50 -4.32
C ILE A 191 -1.52 -21.52 -3.80
N PHE A 192 -2.79 -21.33 -4.13
CA PHE A 192 -3.90 -22.18 -3.70
C PHE A 192 -4.02 -23.47 -4.53
N ARG A 193 -3.24 -23.58 -5.61
CA ARG A 193 -3.11 -24.75 -6.48
C ARG A 193 -1.73 -25.40 -6.39
N LEU A 194 -0.92 -25.03 -5.40
CA LEU A 194 0.51 -25.36 -5.37
C LEU A 194 0.77 -26.87 -5.39
N ALA A 195 -0.04 -27.66 -4.67
CA ALA A 195 0.09 -29.12 -4.67
C ALA A 195 -0.14 -29.72 -6.06
N GLU A 196 -1.21 -29.32 -6.73
CA GLU A 196 -1.55 -29.73 -8.10
C GLU A 196 -0.50 -29.25 -9.10
N ALA A 197 0.03 -28.04 -8.92
CA ALA A 197 1.07 -27.47 -9.78
C ALA A 197 2.40 -28.23 -9.66
N ILE A 198 2.78 -28.67 -8.45
CA ILE A 198 3.96 -29.51 -8.23
C ILE A 198 3.79 -30.86 -8.92
N GLU A 199 2.63 -31.50 -8.78
CA GLU A 199 2.33 -32.78 -9.41
C GLU A 199 2.31 -32.65 -10.95
N ALA A 200 1.63 -31.64 -11.49
CA ALA A 200 1.55 -31.39 -12.93
C ALA A 200 2.91 -31.07 -13.56
N ALA A 201 3.83 -30.48 -12.79
CA ALA A 201 5.21 -30.25 -13.21
C ALA A 201 6.09 -31.52 -13.17
N GLY A 202 5.57 -32.65 -12.69
CA GLY A 202 6.32 -33.91 -12.54
C GLY A 202 7.44 -33.83 -11.49
N LEU A 203 7.32 -32.91 -10.53
CA LEU A 203 8.28 -32.74 -9.46
C LEU A 203 7.98 -33.69 -8.29
N PRO A 204 8.99 -34.09 -7.50
CA PRO A 204 8.74 -34.90 -6.32
C PRO A 204 7.85 -34.14 -5.31
N PRO A 205 7.14 -34.83 -4.42
CA PRO A 205 6.35 -34.19 -3.37
C PRO A 205 7.19 -33.19 -2.58
N LEU A 206 6.54 -32.10 -2.11
CA LEU A 206 7.25 -31.00 -1.44
C LEU A 206 8.08 -31.45 -0.24
N GLU A 207 7.65 -32.49 0.47
CA GLU A 207 8.36 -33.06 1.62
C GLU A 207 9.73 -33.68 1.30
N GLU A 208 10.03 -33.92 0.02
CA GLU A 208 11.32 -34.44 -0.45
C GLU A 208 12.27 -33.32 -0.93
N TRP A 209 11.82 -32.06 -0.91
CA TRP A 209 12.63 -30.93 -1.36
C TRP A 209 13.59 -30.47 -0.26
N ASP A 210 14.75 -29.94 -0.64
CA ASP A 210 15.71 -29.39 0.32
C ASP A 210 15.09 -28.23 1.13
N GLY A 211 15.30 -28.26 2.45
CA GLY A 211 14.67 -27.34 3.40
C GLY A 211 13.22 -27.69 3.77
N PHE A 212 12.64 -28.77 3.22
CA PHE A 212 11.32 -29.29 3.59
C PHE A 212 11.40 -30.68 4.19
N GLY A 213 10.38 -31.00 5.00
CA GLY A 213 10.11 -32.35 5.47
C GLY A 213 8.60 -32.52 5.66
N LYS A 214 8.14 -33.74 5.95
CA LYS A 214 6.71 -34.08 6.03
C LYS A 214 5.88 -33.09 6.86
N VAL A 215 6.40 -32.70 8.03
CA VAL A 215 5.69 -31.78 8.93
C VAL A 215 5.66 -30.34 8.38
N SER A 216 6.76 -29.84 7.80
CA SER A 216 6.80 -28.47 7.29
C SER A 216 6.00 -28.32 6.00
N ALA A 217 6.05 -29.32 5.12
CA ALA A 217 5.23 -29.36 3.91
C ALA A 217 3.74 -29.37 4.25
N ARG A 218 3.31 -30.27 5.15
CA ARG A 218 1.91 -30.30 5.62
C ARG A 218 1.49 -28.97 6.23
N LYS A 219 2.28 -28.40 7.15
CA LYS A 219 1.97 -27.10 7.76
C LYS A 219 1.82 -25.97 6.75
N LEU A 220 2.62 -25.98 5.67
CA LEU A 220 2.50 -24.98 4.63
C LEU A 220 1.17 -25.13 3.87
N PHE A 221 0.81 -26.35 3.47
CA PHE A 221 -0.47 -26.58 2.81
C PHE A 221 -1.67 -26.27 3.72
N ASP A 222 -1.62 -26.70 4.98
CA ASP A 222 -2.63 -26.34 5.99
C ASP A 222 -2.76 -24.82 6.14
N ALA A 223 -1.64 -24.08 6.12
CA ALA A 223 -1.65 -22.62 6.19
C ALA A 223 -2.23 -21.97 4.93
N ILE A 224 -1.95 -22.50 3.75
CA ILE A 224 -2.54 -22.01 2.48
C ILE A 224 -4.06 -22.23 2.51
N ASP A 225 -4.52 -23.42 2.88
CA ASP A 225 -5.95 -23.76 2.89
C ASP A 225 -6.71 -22.97 3.97
N ALA A 226 -6.10 -22.72 5.13
CA ALA A 226 -6.68 -21.88 6.18
C ALA A 226 -6.92 -20.42 5.74
N HIS A 227 -6.20 -19.94 4.72
CA HIS A 227 -6.31 -18.59 4.18
C HIS A 227 -7.07 -18.53 2.85
N ARG A 228 -7.95 -19.50 2.58
CA ARG A 228 -8.90 -19.43 1.45
C ARG A 228 -10.03 -18.43 1.68
N THR A 229 -10.29 -18.10 2.94
CA THR A 229 -11.25 -17.08 3.32
C THR A 229 -10.49 -15.85 3.78
N VAL A 230 -10.64 -14.72 3.07
CA VAL A 230 -9.77 -13.55 3.22
C VAL A 230 -10.58 -12.28 3.44
N PRO A 231 -10.26 -11.46 4.46
CA PRO A 231 -10.91 -10.16 4.64
C PRO A 231 -10.74 -9.24 3.43
N PHE A 232 -11.81 -8.57 3.00
CA PHE A 232 -11.81 -7.67 1.84
C PHE A 232 -10.61 -6.69 1.84
N ALA A 233 -10.40 -5.91 2.90
CA ALA A 233 -9.30 -4.94 2.93
C ALA A 233 -7.91 -5.57 2.70
N ARG A 234 -7.72 -6.80 3.18
CA ARG A 234 -6.47 -7.55 3.08
C ARG A 234 -6.27 -8.11 1.68
N PHE A 235 -7.35 -8.64 1.09
CA PHE A 235 -7.36 -9.13 -0.29
C PHE A 235 -7.01 -8.02 -1.28
N LEU A 236 -7.70 -6.88 -1.20
CA LEU A 236 -7.45 -5.73 -2.09
C LEU A 236 -6.03 -5.18 -1.95
N ASN A 237 -5.52 -5.07 -0.71
CA ASN A 237 -4.13 -4.69 -0.51
C ASN A 237 -3.16 -5.72 -1.12
N GLY A 238 -3.48 -7.02 -1.00
CA GLY A 238 -2.70 -8.12 -1.55
C GLY A 238 -2.52 -8.09 -3.06
N LEU A 239 -3.52 -7.64 -3.82
CA LEU A 239 -3.44 -7.49 -5.28
C LEU A 239 -2.27 -6.58 -5.73
N GLY A 240 -1.77 -5.71 -4.84
CA GLY A 240 -0.55 -4.94 -5.08
C GLY A 240 -0.71 -3.86 -6.15
N ILE A 241 -1.94 -3.41 -6.38
CA ILE A 241 -2.28 -2.35 -7.32
C ILE A 241 -1.59 -1.05 -6.89
N ARG A 242 -0.92 -0.38 -7.82
CA ARG A 242 -0.17 0.85 -7.54
C ARG A 242 -1.13 1.92 -7.00
N HIS A 243 -0.67 2.73 -6.04
CA HIS A 243 -1.49 3.74 -5.34
C HIS A 243 -2.62 3.20 -4.44
N VAL A 244 -2.90 1.90 -4.49
CA VAL A 244 -3.85 1.23 -3.60
C VAL A 244 -3.08 0.47 -2.51
N GLY A 245 -2.76 1.19 -1.43
CA GLY A 245 -2.10 0.60 -0.25
C GLY A 245 -3.07 0.23 0.85
N GLN A 246 -2.54 -0.35 1.94
CA GLN A 246 -3.30 -0.79 3.11
C GLN A 246 -4.40 0.18 3.57
N THR A 247 -4.09 1.48 3.74
CA THR A 247 -5.07 2.48 4.18
C THR A 247 -6.20 2.66 3.16
N THR A 248 -5.84 2.77 1.88
CA THR A 248 -6.80 2.90 0.77
C THR A 248 -7.70 1.66 0.68
N SER A 249 -7.12 0.47 0.81
CA SER A 249 -7.89 -0.79 0.81
C SER A 249 -8.86 -0.87 1.99
N GLN A 250 -8.45 -0.42 3.18
CA GLN A 250 -9.33 -0.34 4.35
C GLN A 250 -10.48 0.67 4.15
N LEU A 251 -10.21 1.81 3.52
CA LEU A 251 -11.24 2.81 3.22
C LEU A 251 -12.28 2.28 2.22
N PHE A 252 -11.84 1.61 1.15
CA PHE A 252 -12.75 0.94 0.23
C PHE A 252 -13.57 -0.15 0.92
N ALA A 253 -12.92 -1.01 1.70
CA ALA A 253 -13.60 -2.10 2.39
C ALA A 253 -14.69 -1.58 3.35
N ARG A 254 -14.38 -0.57 4.17
CA ARG A 254 -15.35 0.05 5.08
C ARG A 254 -16.49 0.79 4.37
N THR A 255 -16.22 1.31 3.17
CA THR A 255 -17.21 2.09 2.41
C THR A 255 -18.16 1.19 1.64
N PHE A 256 -17.64 0.18 0.94
CA PHE A 256 -18.44 -0.71 0.11
C PHE A 256 -19.00 -1.91 0.86
N LEU A 257 -18.34 -2.30 1.96
CA LEU A 257 -18.64 -3.46 2.81
C LEU A 257 -18.43 -4.79 2.10
N ALA A 258 -19.02 -4.97 0.93
CA ALA A 258 -18.92 -6.18 0.14
C ALA A 258 -17.95 -6.05 -1.04
N TRP A 259 -17.20 -7.13 -1.29
CA TRP A 259 -16.26 -7.20 -2.43
C TRP A 259 -16.97 -6.99 -3.76
N ASP A 260 -18.07 -7.71 -4.01
CA ASP A 260 -18.78 -7.68 -5.29
C ASP A 260 -19.35 -6.29 -5.60
N ALA A 261 -19.86 -5.60 -4.58
CA ALA A 261 -20.37 -4.23 -4.72
C ALA A 261 -19.24 -3.25 -5.07
N PHE A 262 -18.07 -3.42 -4.46
CA PHE A 262 -16.88 -2.64 -4.79
C PHE A 262 -16.39 -2.93 -6.21
N TRP A 263 -16.14 -4.19 -6.55
CA TRP A 263 -15.54 -4.54 -7.83
C TRP A 263 -16.47 -4.21 -9.00
N THR A 264 -17.78 -4.43 -8.86
CA THR A 264 -18.76 -3.97 -9.85
C THR A 264 -18.67 -2.47 -10.10
N THR A 265 -18.47 -1.67 -9.05
CA THR A 265 -18.29 -0.21 -9.18
C THR A 265 -16.98 0.12 -9.90
N VAL A 266 -15.90 -0.62 -9.65
CA VAL A 266 -14.62 -0.47 -10.37
C VAL A 266 -14.80 -0.78 -11.87
N VAL A 267 -15.49 -1.88 -12.20
CA VAL A 267 -15.80 -2.26 -13.59
C VAL A 267 -16.57 -1.14 -14.30
N SER A 268 -17.67 -0.66 -13.71
CA SER A 268 -18.44 0.44 -14.30
C SER A 268 -17.62 1.72 -14.43
N ALA A 269 -16.78 2.07 -13.45
CA ALA A 269 -15.90 3.23 -13.54
C ALA A 269 -14.84 3.08 -14.65
N ALA A 270 -14.34 1.87 -14.88
CA ALA A 270 -13.38 1.58 -15.94
C ALA A 270 -13.99 1.67 -17.34
N GLU A 271 -15.26 1.25 -17.49
CA GLU A 271 -16.03 1.31 -18.73
C GLU A 271 -16.53 2.73 -19.06
N GLU A 272 -17.08 3.43 -18.07
CA GLU A 272 -17.72 4.74 -18.23
C GLU A 272 -16.72 5.91 -18.19
N GLY A 273 -15.57 5.71 -17.54
CA GLY A 273 -14.49 6.70 -17.46
C GLY A 273 -14.59 7.69 -16.31
N GLU A 274 -13.62 8.61 -16.26
CA GLU A 274 -13.47 9.63 -15.22
C GLU A 274 -14.65 10.61 -15.24
N GLY A 275 -15.22 10.91 -14.06
CA GLY A 275 -16.40 11.76 -13.89
C GLY A 275 -17.76 11.04 -13.99
N SER A 276 -17.78 9.73 -14.26
CA SER A 276 -18.98 8.90 -14.15
C SER A 276 -19.50 8.77 -12.71
N GLU A 277 -20.75 8.33 -12.51
CA GLU A 277 -21.29 8.12 -11.17
C GLU A 277 -20.50 7.05 -10.40
N ALA A 278 -20.08 5.98 -11.08
CA ALA A 278 -19.27 4.91 -10.50
C ALA A 278 -17.86 5.42 -10.11
N TRP A 279 -17.22 6.19 -10.98
CA TRP A 279 -15.91 6.78 -10.70
C TRP A 279 -15.98 7.76 -9.51
N GLU A 280 -16.98 8.63 -9.49
CA GLU A 280 -17.22 9.58 -8.39
C GLU A 280 -17.56 8.88 -7.07
N ALA A 281 -18.19 7.71 -7.10
CA ALA A 281 -18.43 6.91 -5.90
C ALA A 281 -17.13 6.36 -5.28
N LEU A 282 -16.10 6.10 -6.09
CA LEU A 282 -14.78 5.67 -5.64
C LEU A 282 -13.93 6.86 -5.20
N ALA A 283 -13.86 7.91 -6.03
CA ALA A 283 -13.04 9.10 -5.80
C ALA A 283 -13.60 10.03 -4.72
N GLY A 284 -14.91 9.96 -4.46
CA GLY A 284 -15.58 10.74 -3.42
C GLY A 284 -15.26 10.31 -1.99
N ILE A 285 -14.56 9.18 -1.81
CA ILE A 285 -14.16 8.68 -0.49
C ILE A 285 -13.02 9.55 0.05
N ASP A 286 -13.19 10.06 1.27
CA ASP A 286 -12.16 10.88 1.90
C ASP A 286 -10.83 10.12 2.08
N GLY A 287 -9.73 10.74 1.66
CA GLY A 287 -8.41 10.11 1.63
C GLY A 287 -8.12 9.26 0.39
N ILE A 288 -9.06 9.18 -0.57
CA ILE A 288 -8.85 8.54 -1.87
C ILE A 288 -8.79 9.62 -2.95
N GLY A 289 -7.72 9.59 -3.75
CA GLY A 289 -7.52 10.52 -4.87
C GLY A 289 -7.74 9.84 -6.23
N ALA A 290 -7.90 10.65 -7.27
CA ALA A 290 -8.08 10.21 -8.66
C ALA A 290 -7.03 9.18 -9.10
N THR A 291 -5.77 9.34 -8.70
CA THR A 291 -4.68 8.41 -9.05
C THR A 291 -4.93 6.99 -8.56
N ALA A 292 -5.54 6.79 -7.40
CA ALA A 292 -5.85 5.46 -6.88
C ALA A 292 -7.03 4.82 -7.62
N VAL A 293 -8.05 5.62 -7.97
CA VAL A 293 -9.21 5.15 -8.74
C VAL A 293 -8.81 4.80 -10.17
N ASN A 294 -8.04 5.68 -10.81
CA ASN A 294 -7.53 5.42 -12.16
C ASN A 294 -6.64 4.18 -12.20
N ALA A 295 -5.81 3.94 -11.17
CA ALA A 295 -5.03 2.71 -11.07
C ALA A 295 -5.90 1.44 -10.93
N LEU A 296 -7.06 1.51 -10.28
CA LEU A 296 -8.04 0.40 -10.24
C LEU A 296 -8.67 0.18 -11.61
N CYS A 297 -9.10 1.26 -12.26
CA CYS A 297 -9.70 1.19 -13.60
C CYS A 297 -8.71 0.62 -14.62
N ASP A 298 -7.46 1.06 -14.59
CA ASP A 298 -6.41 0.55 -15.47
C ASP A 298 -6.11 -0.91 -15.18
N PHE A 299 -6.08 -1.32 -13.90
CA PHE A 299 -5.94 -2.72 -13.53
C PHE A 299 -7.06 -3.58 -14.12
N GLU A 300 -8.33 -3.13 -14.05
CA GLU A 300 -9.48 -3.86 -14.60
C GLU A 300 -9.49 -3.90 -16.14
N ARG A 301 -8.99 -2.87 -16.82
CA ARG A 301 -8.92 -2.86 -18.30
C ARG A 301 -7.97 -3.89 -18.87
N GLU A 302 -6.97 -4.28 -18.10
CA GLU A 302 -5.95 -5.23 -18.51
C GLU A 302 -6.47 -6.68 -18.47
N ALA A 303 -6.51 -7.34 -19.64
CA ALA A 303 -7.09 -8.68 -19.78
C ALA A 303 -6.43 -9.72 -18.84
N HIS A 304 -5.10 -9.70 -18.74
CA HIS A 304 -4.35 -10.62 -17.88
C HIS A 304 -4.66 -10.44 -16.38
N ASN A 305 -4.98 -9.22 -15.94
CA ASN A 305 -5.37 -8.94 -14.56
C ASN A 305 -6.77 -9.50 -14.26
N ARG A 306 -7.71 -9.35 -15.21
CA ARG A 306 -9.05 -9.94 -15.09
C ARG A 306 -8.99 -11.47 -15.03
N GLU A 307 -8.19 -12.09 -15.88
CA GLU A 307 -7.99 -13.54 -15.87
C GLU A 307 -7.38 -14.01 -14.55
N MET A 308 -6.34 -13.33 -14.06
CA MET A 308 -5.72 -13.63 -12.78
C MET A 308 -6.72 -13.46 -11.62
N LEU A 309 -7.47 -12.36 -11.60
CA LEU A 309 -8.43 -12.08 -10.54
C LEU A 309 -9.57 -13.10 -10.54
N ALA A 310 -10.11 -13.45 -11.71
CA ALA A 310 -11.13 -14.48 -11.83
C ALA A 310 -10.64 -15.84 -11.35
N ALA A 311 -9.42 -16.24 -11.74
CA ALA A 311 -8.80 -17.48 -11.27
C ALA A 311 -8.49 -17.48 -9.76
N LEU A 312 -8.22 -16.31 -9.19
CA LEU A 312 -8.00 -16.16 -7.75
C LEU A 312 -9.32 -16.21 -6.97
N LEU A 313 -10.36 -15.55 -7.46
CA LEU A 313 -11.71 -15.57 -6.87
C LEU A 313 -12.38 -16.94 -6.98
N SER A 314 -11.95 -17.81 -7.91
CA SER A 314 -12.41 -19.22 -7.92
C SER A 314 -11.80 -20.06 -6.79
N GLU A 315 -10.67 -19.64 -6.22
CA GLU A 315 -9.98 -20.32 -5.12
C GLU A 315 -10.31 -19.74 -3.75
N LEU A 316 -10.82 -18.51 -3.70
CA LEU A 316 -10.98 -17.72 -2.50
C LEU A 316 -12.41 -17.27 -2.25
N THR A 317 -12.76 -17.18 -0.98
CA THR A 317 -13.95 -16.46 -0.50
C THR A 317 -13.51 -15.15 0.13
N ILE A 318 -14.02 -14.02 -0.36
CA ILE A 318 -13.72 -12.72 0.23
C ILE A 318 -14.76 -12.45 1.32
N GLU A 319 -14.30 -12.23 2.56
CA GLU A 319 -15.17 -11.86 3.66
C GLU A 319 -15.53 -10.38 3.57
N ASP A 320 -16.84 -10.12 3.59
CA ASP A 320 -17.39 -8.78 3.67
C ASP A 320 -17.05 -8.13 5.01
N GLU A 321 -16.84 -6.81 4.99
CA GLU A 321 -16.68 -6.03 6.21
C GLU A 321 -18.01 -5.90 6.93
N ALA A 322 -18.00 -6.18 8.24
CA ALA A 322 -19.14 -5.90 9.08
C ALA A 322 -19.41 -4.39 9.13
N LYS A 323 -20.68 -4.01 9.00
CA LYS A 323 -21.09 -2.63 9.35
C LYS A 323 -20.69 -2.38 10.80
N ALA A 324 -20.02 -1.26 11.05
CA ALA A 324 -19.78 -0.82 12.42
C ALA A 324 -21.13 -0.79 13.15
N ALA A 325 -21.26 -1.61 14.20
CA ALA A 325 -22.39 -1.54 15.11
C ALA A 325 -22.30 -0.19 15.81
N SER A 326 -23.10 0.75 15.34
CA SER A 326 -23.24 2.07 15.91
C SER A 326 -24.73 2.29 16.08
N ASP A 327 -25.17 2.49 17.32
CA ASP A 327 -26.53 2.92 17.65
C ASP A 327 -26.76 4.40 17.29
N SER A 328 -25.85 4.99 16.51
CA SER A 328 -25.95 6.37 16.07
C SER A 328 -27.03 6.53 15.00
N PRO A 329 -27.81 7.62 15.04
CA PRO A 329 -28.83 7.93 14.02
C PRO A 329 -28.24 8.12 12.61
N VAL A 330 -26.92 8.29 12.52
CA VAL A 330 -26.19 8.48 11.26
C VAL A 330 -25.45 7.23 10.79
N ALA A 331 -25.51 6.13 11.55
CA ALA A 331 -24.86 4.88 11.21
C ALA A 331 -25.36 4.35 9.85
N GLY A 332 -24.42 4.04 8.94
CA GLY A 332 -24.71 3.52 7.61
C GLY A 332 -25.24 4.52 6.59
N LYS A 333 -25.54 5.78 6.99
CA LYS A 333 -25.97 6.84 6.08
C LYS A 333 -24.78 7.44 5.32
N THR A 334 -25.00 7.84 4.07
CA THR A 334 -24.04 8.59 3.25
C THR A 334 -24.25 10.07 3.43
N ILE A 335 -23.22 10.78 3.89
CA ILE A 335 -23.28 12.18 4.31
C ILE A 335 -22.29 13.00 3.51
N VAL A 336 -22.75 14.11 2.96
CA VAL A 336 -21.89 15.07 2.26
C VAL A 336 -21.85 16.39 3.04
N PHE A 337 -20.64 16.81 3.41
CA PHE A 337 -20.41 18.13 3.99
C PHE A 337 -20.07 19.13 2.89
N THR A 338 -20.81 20.24 2.81
CA THR A 338 -20.62 21.27 1.78
C THR A 338 -20.75 22.68 2.36
N GLY A 339 -20.19 23.67 1.66
CA GLY A 339 -20.09 25.04 2.18
C GLY A 339 -18.95 25.22 3.20
N THR A 340 -18.87 26.42 3.76
CA THR A 340 -17.96 26.75 4.86
C THR A 340 -18.63 26.32 6.16
N LEU A 341 -17.98 25.43 6.90
CA LEU A 341 -18.44 24.98 8.21
C LEU A 341 -17.91 25.96 9.26
N GLU A 342 -18.79 26.51 10.10
CA GLU A 342 -18.48 27.62 11.02
C GLU A 342 -18.09 27.10 12.42
N ARG A 343 -18.62 25.94 12.82
CA ARG A 343 -18.43 25.37 14.16
C ARG A 343 -17.35 24.32 14.23
N MET A 344 -17.00 23.71 13.11
CA MET A 344 -15.86 22.79 13.00
C MET A 344 -15.22 22.84 11.62
N THR A 345 -13.99 22.35 11.54
CA THR A 345 -13.36 22.13 10.25
C THR A 345 -14.04 20.98 9.51
N ARG A 346 -13.95 20.99 8.17
CA ARG A 346 -14.48 19.90 7.36
C ARG A 346 -13.89 18.55 7.75
N ASP A 347 -12.60 18.51 8.07
CA ASP A 347 -11.93 17.27 8.44
C ASP A 347 -12.44 16.74 9.79
N GLU A 348 -12.73 17.63 10.76
CA GLU A 348 -13.38 17.26 12.02
C GLU A 348 -14.81 16.73 11.81
N ALA A 349 -15.59 17.36 10.93
CA ALA A 349 -16.94 16.93 10.60
C ALA A 349 -16.95 15.51 9.99
N LYS A 350 -16.02 15.26 9.05
CA LYS A 350 -15.83 13.93 8.45
C LYS A 350 -15.39 12.90 9.48
N ALA A 351 -14.44 13.25 10.35
CA ALA A 351 -13.95 12.36 11.40
C ALA A 351 -15.06 11.99 12.40
N ARG A 352 -15.90 12.96 12.82
CA ARG A 352 -17.04 12.71 13.70
C ARG A 352 -18.10 11.82 13.04
N ALA A 353 -18.47 12.12 11.80
CA ALA A 353 -19.41 11.31 11.04
C ALA A 353 -18.90 9.86 10.87
N GLY A 354 -17.62 9.70 10.52
CA GLY A 354 -16.97 8.40 10.40
C GLY A 354 -16.92 7.62 11.71
N ALA A 355 -16.61 8.30 12.83
CA ALA A 355 -16.61 7.68 14.16
C ALA A 355 -18.00 7.18 14.58
N LEU A 356 -19.06 7.83 14.10
CA LEU A 356 -20.45 7.45 14.34
C LEU A 356 -20.97 6.41 13.34
N GLY A 357 -20.12 5.90 12.44
CA GLY A 357 -20.48 4.85 11.48
C GLY A 357 -21.14 5.36 10.20
N ALA A 358 -21.12 6.66 9.93
CA ALA A 358 -21.60 7.22 8.67
C ALA A 358 -20.54 7.11 7.55
N LYS A 359 -20.98 6.99 6.30
CA LYS A 359 -20.11 7.06 5.11
C LYS A 359 -20.02 8.52 4.67
N VAL A 360 -18.82 9.07 4.57
CA VAL A 360 -18.65 10.44 4.12
C VAL A 360 -18.31 10.45 2.64
N SER A 361 -19.10 11.20 1.85
CA SER A 361 -18.85 11.42 0.43
C SER A 361 -18.48 12.89 0.15
N GLY A 362 -17.57 13.10 -0.80
CA GLY A 362 -17.27 14.42 -1.37
C GLY A 362 -18.29 14.89 -2.41
N SER A 363 -19.09 14.00 -3.00
CA SER A 363 -20.02 14.29 -4.10
C SER A 363 -21.46 13.94 -3.74
N VAL A 364 -22.41 14.71 -4.30
CA VAL A 364 -23.86 14.49 -4.13
C VAL A 364 -24.36 13.58 -5.24
N SER A 365 -24.96 12.45 -4.84
CA SER A 365 -25.55 11.43 -5.71
C SER A 365 -26.89 10.95 -5.14
N LYS A 366 -27.63 10.13 -5.89
CA LYS A 366 -28.89 9.50 -5.42
C LYS A 366 -28.71 8.62 -4.17
N LYS A 367 -27.48 8.19 -3.89
CA LYS A 367 -27.12 7.39 -2.71
C LYS A 367 -26.79 8.25 -1.49
N THR A 368 -26.75 9.57 -1.64
CA THR A 368 -26.52 10.47 -0.51
C THR A 368 -27.80 10.57 0.30
N ASP A 369 -27.73 10.20 1.57
CA ASP A 369 -28.86 10.23 2.49
C ASP A 369 -29.05 11.61 3.11
N LEU A 370 -27.94 12.30 3.37
CA LEU A 370 -27.92 13.54 4.13
C LEU A 370 -26.86 14.52 3.65
N ILE A 371 -27.19 15.80 3.64
CA ILE A 371 -26.27 16.88 3.31
C ILE A 371 -26.22 17.88 4.43
N VAL A 372 -25.04 18.09 4.99
CA VAL A 372 -24.78 19.13 5.99
C VAL A 372 -24.18 20.32 5.26
N ALA A 373 -24.94 21.41 5.19
CA ALA A 373 -24.60 22.57 4.38
C ALA A 373 -24.36 23.81 5.25
N GLY A 374 -23.13 24.33 5.17
CA GLY A 374 -22.79 25.65 5.70
C GLY A 374 -22.93 26.77 4.65
N PRO A 375 -22.70 28.03 5.03
CA PRO A 375 -22.73 29.16 4.11
C PRO A 375 -21.87 28.92 2.84
N GLY A 376 -22.44 29.20 1.66
CA GLY A 376 -21.75 29.07 0.37
C GLY A 376 -21.85 27.70 -0.33
N ALA A 377 -22.66 26.76 0.15
CA ALA A 377 -22.85 25.41 -0.42
C ALA A 377 -23.59 25.31 -1.78
N GLY A 378 -23.66 26.39 -2.56
CA GLY A 378 -24.69 26.62 -3.59
C GLY A 378 -24.87 25.55 -4.68
N SER A 379 -23.79 24.96 -5.22
CA SER A 379 -23.92 23.98 -6.34
C SER A 379 -24.35 22.59 -5.89
N LYS A 380 -23.90 22.13 -4.71
CA LYS A 380 -24.26 20.82 -4.15
C LYS A 380 -25.65 20.84 -3.50
N LEU A 381 -26.06 21.96 -2.91
CA LEU A 381 -27.42 22.16 -2.41
C LEU A 381 -28.48 22.12 -3.52
N LYS A 382 -28.20 22.69 -4.69
CA LYS A 382 -29.11 22.60 -5.84
C LYS A 382 -29.29 21.16 -6.30
N LYS A 383 -28.18 20.42 -6.45
CA LYS A 383 -28.21 19.00 -6.81
C LYS A 383 -28.92 18.14 -5.75
N ALA A 384 -28.80 18.50 -4.47
CA ALA A 384 -29.54 17.87 -3.38
C ALA A 384 -31.06 18.05 -3.51
N ALA A 385 -31.49 19.29 -3.75
CA ALA A 385 -32.90 19.63 -3.91
C ALA A 385 -33.52 18.95 -5.14
N GLU A 386 -32.78 18.88 -6.24
CA GLU A 386 -33.18 18.14 -7.45
C GLU A 386 -33.37 16.64 -7.21
N LEU A 387 -32.58 16.06 -6.32
CA LEU A 387 -32.60 14.63 -6.00
C LEU A 387 -33.49 14.29 -4.79
N GLY A 388 -34.12 15.29 -4.16
CA GLY A 388 -34.99 15.09 -2.99
C GLY A 388 -34.25 14.63 -1.73
N ILE A 389 -32.97 14.98 -1.59
CA ILE A 389 -32.09 14.52 -0.52
C ILE A 389 -32.24 15.44 0.70
N GLN A 390 -32.26 14.86 1.90
CA GLN A 390 -32.39 15.62 3.14
C GLN A 390 -31.20 16.56 3.33
N THR A 391 -31.48 17.85 3.53
CA THR A 391 -30.48 18.89 3.83
C THR A 391 -30.65 19.37 5.27
N MET A 392 -29.55 19.64 5.94
CA MET A 392 -29.53 20.22 7.28
C MET A 392 -28.37 21.19 7.46
N THR A 393 -28.52 22.07 8.44
CA THR A 393 -27.51 23.00 8.92
C THR A 393 -26.50 22.32 9.83
N GLU A 394 -25.42 23.04 10.14
CA GLU A 394 -24.38 22.52 11.04
C GLU A 394 -24.90 22.34 12.48
N ASP A 395 -25.81 23.20 12.95
CA ASP A 395 -26.43 23.08 14.27
C ASP A 395 -27.36 21.87 14.36
N GLU A 396 -28.21 21.67 13.34
CA GLU A 396 -29.08 20.49 13.26
C GLU A 396 -28.27 19.18 13.18
N TRP A 397 -27.08 19.22 12.58
CA TRP A 397 -26.16 18.10 12.56
C TRP A 397 -25.66 17.75 13.97
N PHE A 398 -25.27 18.73 14.78
CA PHE A 398 -24.83 18.50 16.16
C PHE A 398 -25.95 17.95 17.05
N ASP A 399 -27.16 18.47 16.89
CA ASP A 399 -28.35 17.98 17.58
C ASP A 399 -28.64 16.52 17.23
N LEU A 400 -28.50 16.16 15.94
CA LEU A 400 -28.73 14.80 15.47
C LEU A 400 -27.71 13.80 16.04
N ILE A 401 -26.43 14.16 16.11
CA ILE A 401 -25.37 13.25 16.55
C ILE A 401 -25.16 13.23 18.08
N GLY A 402 -26.00 13.95 18.83
CA GLY A 402 -25.99 13.95 20.30
C GLY A 402 -24.75 14.62 20.92
N GLY A 403 -24.19 15.66 20.28
CA GLY A 403 -22.95 16.28 20.73
C GLY A 403 -23.03 17.80 20.88
N ALA A 404 -23.08 18.27 22.14
CA ALA A 404 -22.65 19.61 22.56
C ALA A 404 -21.11 19.71 22.61
#